data_AF-A0A4U1I7I9-F1
#
_entry.id   AF-A0A4U1I7I9-F1
#
_cell.length_a   1.000
_cell.length_b   1.000
_cell.length_c   1.000
_cell.angle_alpha   90.00
_cell.angle_beta   90.00
_cell.angle_gamma   90.00
#
_symmetry.space_group_name_H-M   'P 1'
#
loop_
_entity.id
_entity.type
_entity.pdbx_description
1 polymer ?
#
loop_
_entity_poly.entity_id
_entity_poly.type
_entity_poly.pdbx_seq_one_letter_code
_entity_poly.pdbx_strand_id
1 'polypeptide(L)'
;MRLFPYFAAHGWLDLSLVLADGVIATLIVLRLLFPAIAAGTPVSWPARALRLGIALVYTTIAVRVWSGWYWLPVDPSELLPHALTLALVLATRGDMRSLWRALKASRMGG
;
A
#
# COMPACT_ATOMS: atom_id res chain seq x y z
N MET A 1 6.70 -14.03 -23.44
CA MET A 1 5.54 -13.21 -23.04
C MET A 1 5.79 -11.77 -23.43
N ARG A 2 4.89 -11.14 -24.19
CA ARG A 2 4.99 -9.70 -24.52
C ARG A 2 4.40 -8.92 -23.34
N LEU A 3 5.18 -8.06 -22.68
CA LEU A 3 4.78 -7.33 -21.46
C LEU A 3 3.59 -6.38 -21.69
N PHE A 4 3.54 -5.72 -22.85
CA PHE A 4 2.48 -4.78 -23.20
C PHE A 4 1.06 -5.40 -23.18
N PRO A 5 0.77 -6.48 -23.92
CA PRO A 5 -0.56 -7.10 -23.87
C PRO A 5 -0.86 -7.76 -22.53
N TYR A 6 0.15 -8.13 -21.75
CA TYR A 6 -0.05 -8.68 -20.40
C TYR A 6 -0.62 -7.65 -19.42
N PHE A 7 -0.14 -6.40 -19.51
CA PHE A 7 -0.61 -5.29 -18.67
C PHE A 7 -1.67 -4.41 -19.35
N ALA A 8 -2.19 -4.82 -20.52
CA ALA A 8 -3.06 -4.00 -21.38
C ALA A 8 -2.48 -2.58 -21.66
N ALA A 9 -1.16 -2.44 -21.65
CA ALA A 9 -0.50 -1.15 -21.76
C ALA A 9 -0.40 -0.69 -23.23
N HIS A 10 -0.82 0.54 -23.51
CA HIS A 10 -0.81 1.13 -24.86
C HIS A 10 0.49 1.88 -25.20
N GLY A 11 1.38 2.03 -24.22
CA GLY A 11 2.67 2.70 -24.36
C GLY A 11 3.56 2.52 -23.13
N TRP A 12 4.81 2.98 -23.24
CA TRP A 12 5.79 2.85 -22.16
C TRP A 12 5.37 3.58 -20.89
N LEU A 13 4.69 4.72 -21.02
CA LEU A 13 4.20 5.50 -19.88
C LEU A 13 3.17 4.69 -19.08
N ASP A 14 2.15 4.17 -19.76
CA ASP A 14 1.09 3.34 -19.17
C ASP A 14 1.66 2.10 -18.46
N LEU A 15 2.59 1.41 -19.13
CA LEU A 15 3.33 0.29 -18.54
C LEU A 15 4.11 0.71 -17.29
N SER A 16 4.80 1.86 -17.33
CA SER A 16 5.58 2.34 -16.18
C SER A 16 4.71 2.73 -14.99
N LEU A 17 3.52 3.28 -15.23
CA LEU A 17 2.56 3.66 -14.18
C LEU A 17 2.00 2.42 -13.49
N VAL A 18 1.60 1.41 -14.27
CA VAL A 18 1.11 0.11 -13.75
C VAL A 18 2.20 -0.60 -12.93
N LEU A 19 3.44 -0.63 -13.45
CA LEU A 19 4.56 -1.23 -12.72
C LEU A 19 4.89 -0.46 -11.44
N ALA A 20 4.88 0.88 -11.48
CA ALA A 20 5.10 1.70 -10.31
C ALA A 20 4.02 1.43 -9.24
N ASP A 21 2.76 1.32 -9.65
CA ASP A 21 1.64 1.01 -8.75
C ASP A 21 1.83 -0.34 -8.05
N GLY A 22 2.15 -1.39 -8.84
CA GLY A 22 2.43 -2.72 -8.30
C GLY A 22 3.61 -2.75 -7.35
N VAL A 23 4.70 -2.05 -7.68
CA VAL A 23 5.89 -1.96 -6.82
C VAL A 23 5.56 -1.23 -5.52
N ILE A 24 4.90 -0.07 -5.58
CA ILE A 24 4.51 0.71 -4.39
C ILE A 24 3.61 -0.13 -3.48
N ALA A 25 2.58 -0.76 -4.03
CA ALA A 25 1.68 -1.63 -3.28
C ALA A 25 2.43 -2.79 -2.62
N THR A 26 3.34 -3.44 -3.35
CA THR A 26 4.17 -4.53 -2.81
C THR A 26 5.06 -4.05 -1.67
N LEU A 27 5.71 -2.89 -1.79
CA LEU A 27 6.54 -2.32 -0.74
C LEU A 27 5.73 -1.99 0.52
N ILE A 28 4.51 -1.46 0.36
CA ILE A 28 3.58 -1.22 1.48
C ILE A 28 3.29 -2.55 2.19
N VAL A 29 2.88 -3.58 1.46
CA VAL A 29 2.56 -4.91 2.02
C VAL A 29 3.74 -5.47 2.79
N LEU A 30 4.93 -5.51 2.17
CA LEU A 30 6.14 -6.02 2.82
C LEU A 30 6.44 -5.25 4.10
N ARG A 31 6.34 -3.92 4.08
CA ARG A 31 6.61 -3.11 5.26
C ARG A 31 5.59 -3.32 6.37
N LEU A 32 4.33 -3.57 6.04
CA LEU A 32 3.26 -3.84 7.00
C LEU A 32 3.32 -5.26 7.57
N LEU A 33 3.68 -6.26 6.76
CA LEU A 33 3.84 -7.64 7.22
C LEU A 33 5.10 -7.81 8.07
N PHE A 34 6.17 -7.11 7.70
CA PHE A 34 7.48 -7.12 8.37
C PHE A 34 7.82 -5.73 8.95
N PRO A 35 7.08 -5.24 9.97
CA PRO A 35 7.33 -3.94 10.55
C PRO A 35 8.59 -4.01 11.42
N ALA A 36 9.37 -2.92 11.46
CA ALA A 36 10.59 -2.86 12.26
C ALA A 36 10.24 -2.35 13.67
N ILE A 37 9.46 -3.16 14.39
CA ILE A 37 9.05 -2.87 15.77
C ILE A 37 10.12 -3.44 16.71
N ALA A 38 10.59 -2.64 17.66
CA ALA A 38 11.56 -3.10 18.64
C ALA A 38 11.01 -4.30 19.44
N ALA A 39 11.85 -5.30 19.67
CA ALA A 39 11.50 -6.48 20.46
C ALA A 39 10.97 -6.06 21.85
N GLY A 40 9.88 -6.70 22.29
CA GLY A 40 9.25 -6.40 23.59
C GLY A 40 8.28 -5.20 23.58
N THR A 41 8.12 -4.48 22.47
CA THR A 41 7.16 -3.36 22.45
C THR A 41 5.71 -3.88 22.34
N PRO A 42 4.79 -3.52 23.26
CA PRO A 42 3.43 -4.04 23.25
C PRO A 42 2.62 -3.50 22.06
N VAL A 43 2.24 -4.38 21.14
CA VAL A 43 1.39 -4.03 19.99
C VAL A 43 -0.07 -4.20 20.38
N SER A 44 -0.84 -3.11 20.36
CA SER A 44 -2.26 -3.18 20.67
C SER A 44 -3.03 -3.91 19.55
N TRP A 45 -4.03 -4.70 19.93
CA TRP A 45 -4.90 -5.42 18.99
C TRP A 45 -5.50 -4.51 17.91
N PRO A 46 -6.03 -3.30 18.22
CA PRO A 46 -6.55 -2.40 17.19
C PRO A 46 -5.50 -1.95 16.18
N ALA A 47 -4.27 -1.65 16.61
CA ALA A 47 -3.19 -1.28 15.69
C ALA A 47 -2.78 -2.45 14.80
N ARG A 48 -2.80 -3.67 15.35
CA ARG A 48 -2.55 -4.91 14.58
C ARG A 48 -3.64 -5.15 13.54
N ALA A 49 -4.91 -4.99 13.90
CA ALA A 49 -6.04 -5.13 12.99
C ALA A 49 -5.99 -4.09 11.86
N LEU A 50 -5.70 -2.82 12.19
CA LEU A 50 -5.54 -1.76 11.20
C LEU A 50 -4.42 -2.05 10.21
N ARG A 51 -3.25 -2.48 10.72
CA ARG A 51 -2.10 -2.89 9.90
C ARG A 51 -2.46 -4.02 8.93
N LEU A 52 -3.16 -5.05 9.41
CA LEU A 52 -3.57 -6.18 8.58
C LEU A 52 -4.65 -5.79 7.56
N GLY A 53 -5.59 -4.92 7.94
CA GLY A 53 -6.61 -4.40 7.02
C GLY A 53 -5.99 -3.63 5.85
N ILE A 54 -5.06 -2.71 6.14
CA ILE A 54 -4.33 -1.98 5.09
C ILE A 54 -3.48 -2.95 4.26
N ALA A 55 -2.78 -3.88 4.89
CA ALA A 55 -1.98 -4.88 4.17
C ALA A 55 -2.83 -5.71 3.21
N LEU A 56 -4.05 -6.10 3.61
CA LEU A 56 -4.97 -6.86 2.75
C LEU A 56 -5.42 -6.06 1.52
N VAL A 57 -5.76 -4.78 1.71
CA VAL A 57 -6.12 -3.88 0.60
C VAL A 57 -4.98 -3.77 -0.41
N TYR A 58 -3.77 -3.47 0.06
CA TYR A 58 -2.60 -3.33 -0.83
C TYR A 58 -2.13 -4.67 -1.40
N THR A 59 -2.37 -5.79 -0.72
CA THR A 59 -2.11 -7.12 -1.29
C THR A 59 -3.04 -7.37 -2.48
N THR A 60 -4.31 -7.00 -2.36
CA THR A 60 -5.27 -7.13 -3.46
C THR A 60 -4.83 -6.32 -4.67
N ILE A 61 -4.36 -5.08 -4.46
CA ILE A 61 -3.84 -4.22 -5.53
C ILE A 61 -2.59 -4.86 -6.16
N ALA A 62 -1.60 -5.26 -5.35
CA ALA A 62 -0.38 -5.89 -5.85
C ALA A 62 -0.68 -7.17 -6.66
N VAL A 63 -1.54 -8.05 -6.15
CA VAL A 63 -1.95 -9.27 -6.86
C VAL A 63 -2.62 -8.92 -8.19
N ARG A 64 -3.50 -7.92 -8.20
CA ARG A 64 -4.18 -7.47 -9.41
C ARG A 64 -3.19 -6.96 -10.47
N VAL A 65 -2.18 -6.18 -10.06
CA VAL A 65 -1.11 -5.70 -10.95
C VAL A 65 -0.32 -6.88 -11.49
N TRP A 66 0.25 -7.69 -10.60
CA TRP A 66 1.13 -8.79 -10.99
C TRP A 66 0.43 -9.94 -11.69
N SER A 67 -0.91 -10.00 -11.65
CA SER A 67 -1.73 -10.95 -12.44
C SER A 67 -2.16 -10.37 -13.79
N GLY A 68 -1.85 -9.10 -14.08
CA GLY A 68 -2.27 -8.43 -15.31
C GLY A 68 -3.78 -8.11 -15.37
N TRP A 69 -4.47 -8.05 -14.22
CA TRP A 69 -5.93 -7.83 -14.15
C TRP A 69 -6.28 -6.33 -14.19
N TYR A 70 -5.71 -5.60 -15.15
CA TYR A 70 -6.02 -4.20 -15.42
C TYR A 70 -6.86 -4.10 -16.70
N TRP A 71 -8.05 -3.54 -16.55
CA TRP A 71 -8.99 -3.30 -17.65
C TRP A 71 -8.93 -1.84 -18.14
N LEU A 72 -8.32 -0.96 -17.35
CA LEU A 72 -8.21 0.47 -17.58
C LEU A 72 -6.75 0.90 -17.31
N PRO A 73 -6.23 1.89 -18.06
CA PRO A 73 -4.93 2.48 -17.78
C PRO A 73 -4.92 3.15 -16.40
N VAL A 74 -3.79 3.10 -15.71
CA VAL A 74 -3.64 3.72 -14.38
C VAL A 74 -3.51 5.23 -14.55
N ASP A 75 -4.41 5.98 -13.92
CA ASP A 75 -4.32 7.44 -13.91
C ASP A 75 -3.15 7.86 -12.97
N PRO A 76 -2.24 8.75 -13.38
CA PRO A 76 -1.17 9.25 -12.52
C PRO A 76 -1.67 9.81 -11.17
N SER A 77 -2.90 10.32 -11.12
CA SER A 77 -3.51 10.81 -9.88
C SER A 77 -3.77 9.70 -8.84
N GLU A 78 -3.92 8.45 -9.27
CA GLU A 78 -4.08 7.28 -8.39
C GLU A 78 -2.76 6.87 -7.71
N LEU A 79 -1.61 7.19 -8.31
CA LEU A 79 -0.30 6.90 -7.71
C LEU A 79 0.02 7.80 -6.51
N LEU A 80 -0.46 9.04 -6.52
CA LEU A 80 -0.19 10.01 -5.45
C LEU A 80 -0.62 9.50 -4.06
N PRO A 81 -1.88 9.03 -3.85
CA PRO A 81 -2.29 8.49 -2.54
C PRO A 81 -1.52 7.23 -2.15
N HIS A 82 -1.13 6.38 -3.11
CA HIS A 82 -0.33 5.18 -2.83
C HIS A 82 1.10 5.55 -2.40
N ALA A 83 1.72 6.53 -3.07
CA ALA A 83 3.03 7.06 -2.69
C ALA A 83 3.01 7.71 -1.30
N LEU A 84 1.97 8.50 -1.00
CA LEU A 84 1.77 9.09 0.33
C LEU A 84 1.59 8.00 1.40
N THR A 85 0.81 6.96 1.10
CA THR A 85 0.63 5.83 2.01
C THR A 85 1.95 5.11 2.24
N LEU A 86 2.74 4.84 1.19
CA LEU A 86 4.06 4.25 1.32
C LEU A 86 4.98 5.12 2.18
N ALA A 87 5.03 6.43 1.94
CA ALA A 87 5.82 7.36 2.73
C ALA A 87 5.43 7.31 4.22
N LEU A 88 4.13 7.28 4.53
CA LEU A 88 3.61 7.17 5.89
C LEU A 88 3.98 5.82 6.54
N VAL A 89 3.82 4.72 5.80
CA VAL A 89 4.16 3.37 6.26
C VAL A 89 5.66 3.24 6.52
N LEU A 90 6.50 3.85 5.69
CA LEU A 90 7.95 3.91 5.88
C LEU A 90 8.32 4.77 7.09
N ALA A 91 7.74 5.98 7.21
CA ALA A 91 7.98 6.91 8.32
C ALA A 91 7.58 6.30 9.67
N THR A 92 6.46 5.58 9.70
CA THR A 92 6.00 4.85 10.89
C THR A 92 6.71 3.51 11.09
N ARG A 93 7.63 3.13 10.19
CA ARG A 93 8.32 1.82 10.22
C ARG A 93 7.36 0.62 10.21
N GLY A 94 6.15 0.80 9.69
CA GLY A 94 5.05 -0.16 9.74
C GLY A 94 4.31 -0.22 11.09
N ASP A 95 4.65 0.63 12.06
CA ASP A 95 3.97 0.72 13.36
C ASP A 95 2.74 1.63 13.28
N MET A 96 1.57 1.00 13.17
CA MET A 96 0.29 1.70 13.05
C MET A 96 -0.28 2.25 14.37
N ARG A 97 0.49 2.21 15.47
CA ARG A 97 0.03 2.76 16.76
C ARG A 97 -0.16 4.27 16.74
N SER A 98 0.77 5.00 16.13
CA SER A 98 0.67 6.47 15.99
C SER A 98 -0.56 6.85 15.17
N LEU A 99 -0.79 6.13 14.06
CA LEU A 99 -1.97 6.31 13.21
C LEU A 99 -3.26 6.04 13.96
N TRP A 100 -3.32 4.92 14.71
CA TRP A 100 -4.49 4.58 15.51
C TRP A 100 -4.78 5.63 16.59
N ARG A 101 -3.75 6.16 17.27
CA ARG A 101 -3.92 7.23 18.26
C ARG A 101 -4.47 8.50 17.61
N ALA A 102 -3.95 8.89 16.44
CA ALA A 102 -4.44 10.05 15.69
C ALA A 102 -5.92 9.88 15.29
N LEU A 103 -6.30 8.72 14.76
CA LEU A 103 -7.69 8.39 14.41
C LEU A 103 -8.62 8.40 15.65
N LYS A 104 -8.13 7.92 16.79
CA LYS A 104 -8.89 7.94 18.03
C LYS A 104 -9.10 9.38 18.53
N ALA A 105 -8.08 10.23 18.40
CA ALA A 105 -8.15 11.63 18.80
C ALA A 105 -9.11 12.44 17.91
N SER A 106 -9.07 12.22 16.58
CA SER A 106 -9.97 12.91 15.65
C SER A 106 -11.44 12.54 15.85
N ARG A 107 -11.74 11.34 16.36
CA ARG A 107 -13.10 10.89 16.65
C ARG A 107 -13.67 11.44 17.96
N MET A 108 -12.82 11.88 18.89
CA MET A 108 -13.24 12.45 20.18
C MET A 108 -13.25 13.98 20.21
N GLY A 109 -12.71 14.63 19.16
CA GLY A 109 -12.66 16.09 19.03
C GLY A 109 -13.63 16.67 18.00
N GLY A 110 -14.63 15.90 17.55
CA GLY A 110 -15.66 16.31 16.60
C GLY A 110 -17.05 15.98 17.08
#